data_AF-A0A497C8Y7-F1
#
_entry.id   AF-A0A497C8Y7-F1
#
_cell.length_a   1.000
_cell.length_b   1.000
_cell.length_c   1.000
_cell.angle_alpha   90.00
_cell.angle_beta   90.00
_cell.angle_gamma   90.00
#
_symmetry.space_group_name_H-M   'P 1'
#
loop_
_entity.id
_entity.type
_entity.pdbx_description
1 polymer ?
#
loop_
_entity_poly.entity_id
_entity_poly.type
_entity_poly.pdbx_seq_one_letter_code
_entity_poly.pdbx_strand_id
1 'polypeptide(L)'
;MNHNHQLEILVTNFSTSNLLTFFRQAIGDFRPKTVDYAYLLNGESPLDEMRQIGQADFDDVSRMLFVVGHSPTELTSRSGKLKQYNAAKKILQENDADAGIFVYYDDGGHFRFSLVLTQYQGTKRTFTNFRRYTYFISPDEPQRTFVEQIGQADFSSIPSIQKAFSVEVVTKEFFKEYENLFRLAEASITLDWDVEQKRLYTQKFFNRLVFLAFLERKGWLDFRGRRHDYLRALFDDYWQNDGEKRPDANFHRKRLNALFFWGLNNVWGENQLDKPEYKSIRRLIGDVPYLNGGLFEQEADDEGWFFSDEIVASILKGLIYRFNFTVAESTPMDVEVAVDPEMLGKMFEELVTGRHESGSYYTPKPVVAFMCREALKGYLETALPAENGEA
;
A
#
# COMPACT_ATOMS: atom_id res chain seq x y z
N MET A 1 24.19 7.52 0.17
CA MET A 1 24.55 6.63 -0.97
C MET A 1 23.27 5.99 -1.47
N ASN A 2 23.17 5.60 -2.74
CA ASN A 2 21.99 4.91 -3.28
C ASN A 2 22.26 3.39 -3.27
N HIS A 3 21.38 2.62 -2.63
CA HIS A 3 21.48 1.17 -2.45
C HIS A 3 20.39 0.39 -3.21
N ASN A 4 19.74 1.01 -4.20
CA ASN A 4 18.63 0.43 -4.95
C ASN A 4 19.01 -0.91 -5.59
N HIS A 5 20.20 -1.01 -6.19
CA HIS A 5 20.63 -2.22 -6.90
C HIS A 5 20.66 -3.46 -5.97
N GLN A 6 21.13 -3.29 -4.74
CA GLN A 6 21.23 -4.34 -3.73
C GLN A 6 19.85 -4.74 -3.23
N LEU A 7 18.93 -3.78 -3.10
CA LEU A 7 17.55 -4.05 -2.75
C LEU A 7 16.79 -4.73 -3.88
N GLU A 8 17.05 -4.38 -5.15
CA GLU A 8 16.48 -5.08 -6.31
C GLU A 8 16.90 -6.56 -6.34
N ILE A 9 18.19 -6.84 -6.06
CA ILE A 9 18.69 -8.21 -5.89
C ILE A 9 17.96 -8.90 -4.74
N LEU A 10 17.80 -8.22 -3.59
CA LEU A 10 17.14 -8.78 -2.42
C LEU A 10 15.65 -9.08 -2.66
N VAL A 11 14.94 -8.20 -3.37
CA VAL A 11 13.53 -8.36 -3.75
C VAL A 11 13.35 -9.53 -4.72
N THR A 12 14.26 -9.69 -5.67
CA THR A 12 14.16 -10.74 -6.71
C THR A 12 14.62 -12.11 -6.19
N ASN A 13 15.61 -12.12 -5.29
CA ASN A 13 16.21 -13.33 -4.76
C ASN A 13 16.63 -13.11 -3.31
N PHE A 14 15.68 -13.26 -2.40
CA PHE A 14 15.94 -13.10 -0.98
C PHE A 14 16.95 -14.14 -0.50
N SER A 15 18.01 -13.68 0.17
CA SER A 15 18.88 -14.55 0.94
C SER A 15 19.49 -13.77 2.09
N THR A 16 19.81 -14.47 3.20
CA THR A 16 20.51 -13.83 4.33
C THR A 16 21.85 -13.21 3.88
N SER A 17 22.53 -13.79 2.90
CA SER A 17 23.79 -13.27 2.35
C SER A 17 23.61 -11.95 1.58
N ASN A 18 22.56 -11.83 0.77
CA ASN A 18 22.23 -10.58 0.08
C ASN A 18 21.84 -9.49 1.08
N LEU A 19 21.06 -9.87 2.10
CA LEU A 19 20.67 -8.96 3.19
C LEU A 19 21.88 -8.46 3.99
N LEU A 20 22.82 -9.34 4.33
CA LEU A 20 24.09 -8.96 4.98
C LEU A 20 24.93 -8.02 4.12
N THR A 21 24.97 -8.27 2.81
CA THR A 21 25.67 -7.40 1.86
C THR A 21 25.06 -6.00 1.85
N PHE A 22 23.73 -5.91 1.82
CA PHE A 22 23.02 -4.64 1.92
C PHE A 22 23.37 -3.91 3.23
N PHE A 23 23.23 -4.55 4.40
CA PHE A 23 23.50 -3.89 5.68
C PHE A 23 24.94 -3.42 5.81
N ARG A 24 25.93 -4.21 5.37
CA ARG A 24 27.35 -3.80 5.37
C ARG A 24 27.65 -2.58 4.51
N GLN A 25 26.88 -2.37 3.43
CA GLN A 25 27.07 -1.21 2.55
C GLN A 25 26.29 0.00 3.02
N ALA A 26 25.09 -0.21 3.58
CA ALA A 26 24.21 0.86 4.03
C ALA A 26 24.67 1.47 5.37
N ILE A 27 25.19 0.65 6.29
CA ILE A 27 25.47 1.05 7.67
C ILE A 27 26.97 0.95 7.94
N GLY A 28 27.63 2.09 8.16
CA GLY A 28 29.09 2.16 8.36
C GLY A 28 29.60 1.33 9.55
N ASP A 29 28.86 1.35 10.67
CA ASP A 29 29.24 0.64 11.91
C ASP A 29 28.65 -0.77 12.03
N PHE A 30 28.17 -1.35 10.92
CA PHE A 30 27.61 -2.69 10.94
C PHE A 30 28.67 -3.74 11.24
N ARG A 31 28.41 -4.55 12.28
CA ARG A 31 29.26 -5.66 12.72
C ARG A 31 28.48 -6.98 12.60
N PRO A 32 28.94 -7.93 11.77
CA PRO A 32 28.34 -9.27 11.73
C PRO A 32 28.40 -9.93 13.10
N LYS A 33 27.29 -10.52 13.53
CA LYS A 33 27.19 -11.24 14.80
C LYS A 33 26.08 -12.27 14.68
N THR A 34 26.37 -13.51 15.05
CA THR A 34 25.40 -14.60 15.02
C THR A 34 25.03 -15.00 16.43
N VAL A 35 23.75 -14.92 16.75
CA VAL A 35 23.15 -15.38 18.02
C VAL A 35 21.86 -16.09 17.67
N ASP A 36 21.67 -17.30 18.18
CA ASP A 36 20.46 -18.08 17.95
C ASP A 36 19.40 -17.74 19.00
N TYR A 37 18.17 -17.51 18.55
CA TYR A 37 17.00 -17.19 19.36
C TYR A 37 15.88 -18.23 19.19
N ALA A 38 16.17 -19.44 18.69
CA ALA A 38 15.20 -20.53 18.57
C ALA A 38 14.44 -20.83 19.88
N TYR A 39 15.06 -20.61 21.04
CA TYR A 39 14.42 -20.78 22.35
C TYR A 39 13.23 -19.82 22.61
N LEU A 40 13.12 -18.73 21.85
CA LEU A 40 11.98 -17.80 21.92
C LEU A 40 10.79 -18.26 21.08
N LEU A 41 11.00 -19.25 20.21
CA LEU A 41 9.99 -19.83 19.34
C LEU A 41 9.27 -20.94 20.11
N ASN A 42 8.02 -20.71 20.48
CA ASN A 42 7.18 -21.73 21.09
C ASN A 42 6.43 -22.55 20.01
N GLY A 43 5.73 -23.61 20.40
CA GLY A 43 4.98 -24.46 19.45
C GLY A 43 3.87 -23.75 18.68
N GLU A 44 3.52 -22.51 19.04
CA GLU A 44 2.57 -21.67 18.32
C GLU A 44 3.24 -20.60 17.44
N SER A 45 4.57 -20.54 17.43
CA SER A 45 5.35 -19.61 16.63
C SER A 45 5.10 -19.83 15.14
N PRO A 46 4.91 -18.78 14.33
CA PRO A 46 4.88 -18.90 12.88
C PRO A 46 6.28 -19.04 12.27
N LEU A 47 7.32 -19.09 13.10
CA LEU A 47 8.73 -19.19 12.72
C LEU A 47 9.32 -20.47 13.29
N ASP A 48 10.19 -21.13 12.52
CA ASP A 48 10.98 -22.29 12.91
C ASP A 48 12.46 -21.93 13.18
N GLU A 49 12.95 -20.82 12.61
CA GLU A 49 14.26 -20.27 12.90
C GLU A 49 14.20 -18.79 13.28
N MET A 50 15.07 -18.35 14.18
CA MET A 50 15.27 -16.93 14.50
C MET A 50 16.69 -16.68 14.96
N ARG A 51 17.43 -15.82 14.28
CA ARG A 51 18.85 -15.56 14.58
C ARG A 51 19.24 -14.11 14.34
N GLN A 52 20.08 -13.58 15.22
CA GLN A 52 20.83 -12.35 14.95
C GLN A 52 21.81 -12.61 13.81
N ILE A 53 21.96 -11.64 12.91
CA ILE A 53 22.95 -11.65 11.82
C ILE A 53 23.93 -10.49 11.91
N GLY A 54 23.61 -9.45 12.69
CA GLY A 54 24.51 -8.34 12.95
C GLY A 54 24.01 -7.39 14.04
N GLN A 55 24.84 -6.42 14.35
CA GLN A 55 24.51 -5.27 15.20
C GLN A 55 25.24 -4.03 14.70
N ALA A 56 24.73 -2.86 15.05
CA ALA A 56 25.40 -1.58 14.88
C ALA A 56 25.16 -0.74 16.14
N ASP A 57 26.17 0.02 16.54
CA ASP A 57 26.03 1.02 17.61
C ASP A 57 25.97 2.40 16.93
N PHE A 58 25.05 3.25 17.37
CA PHE A 58 24.78 4.60 16.87
C PHE A 58 24.98 5.60 18.01
N ASP A 59 25.58 6.75 17.70
CA ASP A 59 25.81 7.86 18.65
C ASP A 59 26.46 7.40 19.99
N ASP A 60 27.32 6.37 19.94
CA ASP A 60 28.04 5.73 21.07
C ASP A 60 27.20 5.18 22.23
N VAL A 61 25.86 5.21 22.12
CA VAL A 61 24.95 4.78 23.20
C VAL A 61 23.81 3.92 22.69
N SER A 62 23.35 4.13 21.46
CA SER A 62 22.17 3.44 20.93
C SER A 62 22.53 2.19 20.17
N ARG A 63 22.01 1.03 20.59
CA ARG A 63 22.28 -0.24 19.92
C ARG A 63 21.12 -0.66 19.01
N MET A 64 21.46 -1.03 17.78
CA MET A 64 20.53 -1.67 16.84
C MET A 64 20.92 -3.11 16.54
N LEU A 65 19.95 -4.01 16.57
CA LEU A 65 20.12 -5.42 16.18
C LEU A 65 19.55 -5.69 14.79
N PHE A 66 20.17 -6.62 14.06
CA PHE A 66 19.70 -7.10 12.77
C PHE A 66 19.43 -8.59 12.90
N VAL A 67 18.17 -8.99 12.74
CA VAL A 67 17.69 -10.34 13.04
C VAL A 67 16.92 -10.87 11.85
N VAL A 68 17.13 -12.14 11.52
CA VAL A 68 16.34 -12.85 10.52
C VAL A 68 15.53 -13.97 11.17
N GLY A 69 14.35 -14.25 10.65
CA GLY A 69 13.55 -15.41 11.04
C GLY A 69 12.97 -16.11 9.82
N HIS A 70 13.05 -17.43 9.81
CA HIS A 70 12.46 -18.24 8.75
C HIS A 70 11.03 -18.64 9.14
N SER A 71 10.13 -18.66 8.16
CA SER A 71 8.78 -19.18 8.31
C SER A 71 8.61 -20.41 7.42
N PRO A 72 8.25 -21.58 7.96
CA PRO A 72 8.02 -22.80 7.18
C PRO A 72 6.73 -22.74 6.36
N THR A 73 5.94 -21.68 6.53
CA THR A 73 4.67 -21.45 5.83
C THR A 73 4.76 -20.12 5.09
N GLU A 74 4.05 -20.02 3.97
CA GLU A 74 3.98 -18.80 3.18
C GLU A 74 3.57 -17.59 4.04
N LEU A 75 4.38 -16.54 3.99
CA LEU A 75 4.10 -15.27 4.63
C LEU A 75 3.05 -14.52 3.83
N THR A 76 2.04 -14.00 4.51
CA THR A 76 1.06 -13.10 3.90
C THR A 76 1.23 -11.70 4.46
N SER A 77 0.62 -10.68 3.86
CA SER A 77 0.62 -9.32 4.43
C SER A 77 -0.03 -9.24 5.83
N ARG A 78 -0.76 -10.27 6.30
CA ARG A 78 -1.54 -10.22 7.55
C ARG A 78 -1.10 -11.24 8.59
N SER A 79 -0.77 -12.47 8.19
CA SER A 79 -0.51 -13.58 9.10
C SER A 79 0.80 -13.42 9.87
N GLY A 80 0.81 -13.88 11.13
CA GLY A 80 2.01 -13.99 11.95
C GLY A 80 2.58 -12.69 12.53
N LYS A 81 2.19 -11.50 12.04
CA LYS A 81 2.76 -10.19 12.41
C LYS A 81 2.87 -9.98 13.94
N LEU A 82 1.80 -10.22 14.69
CA LEU A 82 1.80 -10.02 16.15
C LEU A 82 2.75 -10.98 16.88
N LYS A 83 2.78 -12.25 16.47
CA LYS A 83 3.65 -13.27 17.09
C LYS A 83 5.12 -12.97 16.81
N GLN A 84 5.45 -12.65 15.56
CA GLN A 84 6.78 -12.21 15.15
C GLN A 84 7.24 -10.97 15.92
N TYR A 85 6.39 -9.96 16.03
CA TYR A 85 6.68 -8.78 16.81
C TYR A 85 6.90 -9.05 18.31
N ASN A 86 6.12 -9.97 18.89
CA ASN A 86 6.34 -10.36 20.28
C ASN A 86 7.72 -11.02 20.49
N ALA A 87 8.19 -11.83 19.53
CA ALA A 87 9.55 -12.36 19.56
C ALA A 87 10.60 -11.24 19.41
N ALA A 88 10.40 -10.31 18.47
CA ALA A 88 11.27 -9.15 18.30
C ALA A 88 11.43 -8.31 19.59
N LYS A 89 10.32 -8.02 20.29
CA LYS A 89 10.36 -7.31 21.58
C LYS A 89 11.21 -8.04 22.61
N LYS A 90 11.03 -9.35 22.76
CA LYS A 90 11.81 -10.17 23.71
C LYS A 90 13.30 -10.08 23.40
N ILE A 91 13.67 -10.18 22.12
CA ILE A 91 15.07 -10.05 21.69
C ILE A 91 15.63 -8.67 22.06
N LEU A 92 14.91 -7.58 21.77
CA LEU A 92 15.37 -6.23 22.14
C LEU A 92 15.51 -6.07 23.66
N GLN A 93 14.61 -6.67 24.45
CA GLN A 93 14.65 -6.65 25.92
C GLN A 93 15.87 -7.40 26.47
N GLU A 94 16.11 -8.63 26.00
CA GLU A 94 17.21 -9.48 26.49
C GLU A 94 18.59 -8.93 26.16
N ASN A 95 18.69 -8.10 25.11
CA ASN A 95 19.95 -7.53 24.63
C ASN A 95 20.13 -6.04 24.96
N ASP A 96 19.17 -5.48 25.71
CA ASP A 96 19.08 -4.05 26.01
C ASP A 96 19.29 -3.13 24.80
N ALA A 97 18.62 -3.45 23.69
CA ALA A 97 18.82 -2.76 22.42
C ALA A 97 17.72 -1.72 22.12
N ASP A 98 18.11 -0.53 21.69
CA ASP A 98 17.20 0.57 21.41
C ASP A 98 16.37 0.36 20.15
N ALA A 99 16.88 -0.41 19.19
CA ALA A 99 16.17 -0.69 17.95
C ALA A 99 16.54 -2.06 17.38
N GLY A 100 15.73 -2.52 16.42
CA GLY A 100 16.14 -3.61 15.54
C GLY A 100 15.41 -3.62 14.22
N ILE A 101 16.13 -4.05 13.19
CA ILE A 101 15.54 -4.45 11.91
C ILE A 101 15.38 -5.96 11.94
N PHE A 102 14.13 -6.41 11.85
CA PHE A 102 13.73 -7.80 11.84
C PHE A 102 13.24 -8.16 10.44
N VAL A 103 13.85 -9.18 9.84
CA VAL A 103 13.52 -9.64 8.50
C VAL A 103 13.01 -11.08 8.55
N TYR A 104 11.72 -11.25 8.32
CA TYR A 104 11.08 -12.57 8.30
C TYR A 104 10.91 -13.01 6.86
N TYR A 105 11.29 -14.23 6.50
CA TYR A 105 11.21 -14.72 5.13
C TYR A 105 10.65 -16.14 5.06
N ASP A 106 10.14 -16.53 3.90
CA ASP A 106 9.73 -17.89 3.58
C ASP A 106 10.49 -18.45 2.36
N ASP A 107 10.23 -19.71 2.04
CA ASP A 107 10.78 -20.40 0.87
C ASP A 107 10.17 -19.93 -0.47
N GLY A 108 9.05 -19.20 -0.42
CA GLY A 108 8.37 -18.64 -1.59
C GLY A 108 9.00 -17.33 -2.07
N GLY A 109 10.00 -16.79 -1.36
CA GLY A 109 10.64 -15.51 -1.68
C GLY A 109 9.92 -14.30 -1.10
N HIS A 110 8.87 -14.50 -0.30
CA HIS A 110 8.25 -13.40 0.44
C HIS A 110 9.13 -13.03 1.62
N PHE A 111 9.21 -11.74 1.93
CA PHE A 111 9.79 -11.32 3.19
C PHE A 111 9.14 -10.07 3.74
N ARG A 112 9.24 -9.93 5.06
CA ARG A 112 8.76 -8.80 5.82
C ARG A 112 9.94 -8.10 6.44
N PHE A 113 10.12 -6.82 6.10
CA PHE A 113 11.19 -5.96 6.60
C PHE A 113 10.62 -4.99 7.62
N SER A 114 10.86 -5.25 8.91
CA SER A 114 10.22 -4.55 10.03
C SER A 114 11.22 -3.82 10.91
N LEU A 115 10.98 -2.55 11.18
CA LEU A 115 11.70 -1.77 12.18
C LEU A 115 10.92 -1.79 13.51
N VAL A 116 11.60 -2.15 14.60
CA VAL A 116 11.05 -2.10 15.95
C VAL A 116 11.95 -1.20 16.80
N LEU A 117 11.36 -0.16 17.40
CA LEU A 117 12.06 0.77 18.29
C LEU A 117 11.59 0.57 19.74
N THR A 118 12.55 0.62 20.66
CA THR A 118 12.32 0.75 22.09
C THR A 118 11.95 2.20 22.40
N GLN A 119 10.93 2.39 23.25
CA GLN A 119 10.48 3.69 23.73
C GLN A 119 10.43 3.69 25.25
N TYR A 120 10.87 4.77 25.88
CA TYR A 120 10.85 4.91 27.34
C TYR A 120 9.72 5.84 27.76
N GLN A 121 8.73 5.31 28.48
CA GLN A 121 7.67 6.08 29.13
C GLN A 121 7.93 6.07 30.64
N GLY A 122 8.71 7.04 31.11
CA GLY A 122 9.23 7.04 32.47
C GLY A 122 10.16 5.85 32.69
N THR A 123 9.86 5.02 33.70
CA THR A 123 10.60 3.77 33.98
C THR A 123 10.12 2.57 33.16
N LYS A 124 9.01 2.70 32.43
CA LYS A 124 8.45 1.60 31.63
C LYS A 124 9.01 1.62 30.22
N ARG A 125 9.60 0.48 29.84
CA ARG A 125 10.00 0.20 28.46
C ARG A 125 8.78 -0.22 27.65
N THR A 126 8.54 0.51 26.57
CA THR A 126 7.47 0.31 25.58
C THR A 126 8.11 0.18 24.20
N PHE A 127 7.32 -0.10 23.17
CA PHE A 127 7.82 -0.36 21.82
C PHE A 127 6.89 0.24 20.76
N THR A 128 7.45 0.62 19.61
CA THR A 128 6.66 1.07 18.46
C THR A 128 5.69 0.00 17.99
N ASN A 129 4.46 0.37 17.66
CA ASN A 129 3.43 -0.58 17.22
C ASN A 129 3.93 -1.47 16.07
N PHE A 130 3.67 -2.77 16.17
CA PHE A 130 4.09 -3.83 15.24
C PHE A 130 3.62 -3.68 13.80
N ARG A 131 2.54 -2.94 13.58
CA ARG A 131 2.02 -2.67 12.24
C ARG A 131 2.66 -1.43 11.62
N ARG A 132 3.20 -0.54 12.45
CA ARG A 132 3.99 0.61 11.98
C ARG A 132 5.38 0.14 11.56
N TYR A 133 5.94 0.84 10.58
CA TYR A 133 7.32 0.64 10.12
C TYR A 133 7.63 -0.77 9.60
N THR A 134 6.73 -1.31 8.78
CA THR A 134 6.92 -2.61 8.15
C THR A 134 6.62 -2.54 6.66
N TYR A 135 7.54 -3.06 5.86
CA TYR A 135 7.32 -3.38 4.45
C TYR A 135 7.07 -4.88 4.30
N PHE A 136 6.08 -5.25 3.50
CA PHE A 136 5.86 -6.63 3.09
C PHE A 136 6.17 -6.75 1.60
N ILE A 137 7.10 -7.64 1.27
CA ILE A 137 7.59 -7.89 -0.08
C ILE A 137 7.04 -9.23 -0.53
N SER A 138 6.39 -9.22 -1.69
CA SER A 138 5.98 -10.40 -2.45
C SER A 138 6.70 -10.41 -3.80
N PRO A 139 7.18 -11.57 -4.27
CA PRO A 139 7.80 -11.71 -5.59
C PRO A 139 6.81 -11.46 -6.74
N ASP A 140 5.51 -11.59 -6.50
CA ASP A 140 4.47 -11.40 -7.50
C ASP A 140 4.13 -9.91 -7.75
N GLU A 141 4.68 -9.00 -6.93
CA GLU A 141 4.29 -7.60 -6.89
C GLU A 141 5.50 -6.66 -7.04
N PRO A 142 5.39 -5.55 -7.80
CA PRO A 142 6.45 -4.57 -7.90
C PRO A 142 6.73 -3.88 -6.55
N GLN A 143 7.95 -4.00 -6.01
CA GLN A 143 8.33 -3.44 -4.71
C GLN A 143 9.04 -2.07 -4.80
N ARG A 144 8.57 -1.19 -5.68
CA ARG A 144 9.24 0.10 -5.96
C ARG A 144 9.34 0.99 -4.74
N THR A 145 8.27 1.08 -3.93
CA THR A 145 8.27 1.90 -2.71
C THR A 145 9.35 1.44 -1.73
N PHE A 146 9.49 0.13 -1.51
CA PHE A 146 10.53 -0.41 -0.63
C PHE A 146 11.93 -0.09 -1.16
N VAL A 147 12.18 -0.34 -2.45
CA VAL A 147 13.49 -0.08 -3.07
C VAL A 147 13.84 1.41 -3.03
N GLU A 148 12.90 2.30 -3.37
CA GLU A 148 13.14 3.75 -3.35
C GLU A 148 13.37 4.28 -1.93
N GLN A 149 12.49 3.92 -0.97
CA GLN A 149 12.53 4.46 0.38
C GLN A 149 13.73 3.91 1.17
N ILE A 150 13.97 2.60 1.15
CA ILE A 150 15.08 1.99 1.87
C ILE A 150 16.40 2.20 1.12
N GLY A 151 16.39 2.25 -0.22
CA GLY A 151 17.60 2.40 -1.02
C GLY A 151 18.20 3.80 -0.96
N GLN A 152 17.37 4.81 -0.73
CA GLN A 152 17.80 6.21 -0.54
C GLN A 152 17.84 6.64 0.93
N ALA A 153 17.52 5.73 1.85
CA ALA A 153 17.50 6.01 3.27
C ALA A 153 18.88 6.40 3.79
N ASP A 154 18.88 7.32 4.75
CA ASP A 154 20.06 7.63 5.53
C ASP A 154 20.14 6.67 6.73
N PHE A 155 21.18 5.82 6.72
CA PHE A 155 21.45 4.82 7.75
C PHE A 155 22.51 5.28 8.76
N SER A 156 22.73 6.59 8.89
CA SER A 156 23.68 7.15 9.87
C SER A 156 23.13 7.25 11.30
N SER A 157 21.81 7.23 11.49
CA SER A 157 21.18 7.34 12.82
C SER A 157 19.83 6.61 12.86
N ILE A 158 19.40 6.18 14.06
CA ILE A 158 18.08 5.55 14.26
C ILE A 158 16.92 6.47 13.80
N PRO A 159 16.90 7.79 14.11
CA PRO A 159 15.88 8.69 13.59
C PRO A 159 15.84 8.78 12.07
N SER A 160 17.00 8.82 11.40
CA SER A 160 17.07 8.82 9.93
C SER A 160 16.53 7.51 9.34
N ILE A 161 16.87 6.36 9.94
CA ILE A 161 16.34 5.05 9.53
C ILE A 161 14.83 5.01 9.73
N GLN A 162 14.32 5.47 10.89
CA GLN A 162 12.89 5.50 11.18
C GLN A 162 12.10 6.30 10.13
N LYS A 163 12.66 7.40 9.63
CA LYS A 163 12.04 8.21 8.58
C LYS A 163 11.81 7.41 7.29
N ALA A 164 12.70 6.50 6.92
CA ALA A 164 12.54 5.65 5.73
C ALA A 164 11.42 4.62 5.85
N PHE A 165 10.86 4.45 7.05
CA PHE A 165 9.69 3.61 7.30
C PHE A 165 8.42 4.43 7.60
N SER A 166 8.49 5.76 7.51
CA SER A 166 7.37 6.65 7.83
C SER A 166 6.34 6.65 6.69
N VAL A 167 5.10 6.32 7.04
CA VAL A 167 3.96 6.37 6.13
C VAL A 167 3.72 7.80 5.66
N GLU A 168 3.97 8.79 6.53
CA GLU A 168 3.82 10.20 6.22
C GLU A 168 4.76 10.66 5.10
N VAL A 169 5.94 10.05 4.97
CA VAL A 169 6.87 10.34 3.86
C VAL A 169 6.31 9.80 2.54
N VAL A 170 5.93 8.52 2.51
CA VAL A 170 5.32 7.88 1.33
C VAL A 170 4.03 8.60 0.92
N THR A 171 3.25 9.03 1.91
CA THR A 171 2.05 9.83 1.73
C THR A 171 2.33 11.13 1.00
N LYS A 172 3.27 11.93 1.52
CA LYS A 172 3.63 13.22 0.91
C LYS A 172 4.19 13.05 -0.50
N GLU A 173 4.98 12.01 -0.75
CA GLU A 173 5.50 11.72 -2.08
C GLU A 173 4.39 11.33 -3.06
N PHE A 174 3.44 10.51 -2.61
CA PHE A 174 2.27 10.14 -3.39
C PHE A 174 1.45 11.38 -3.77
N PHE A 175 1.13 12.26 -2.81
CA PHE A 175 0.39 13.50 -3.08
C PHE A 175 1.13 14.41 -4.07
N LYS A 176 2.45 14.58 -3.90
CA LYS A 176 3.26 15.38 -4.80
C LYS A 176 3.23 14.82 -6.23
N GLU A 177 3.38 13.52 -6.40
CA GLU A 177 3.35 12.88 -7.72
C GLU A 177 1.94 12.93 -8.34
N TYR A 178 0.91 12.71 -7.52
CA TYR A 178 -0.49 12.87 -7.89
C TYR A 178 -0.74 14.28 -8.43
N GLU A 179 -0.37 15.33 -7.70
CA GLU A 179 -0.56 16.73 -8.14
C GLU A 179 0.13 17.03 -9.46
N ASN A 180 1.36 16.55 -9.64
CA ASN A 180 2.13 16.77 -10.87
C ASN A 180 1.43 16.13 -12.07
N LEU A 181 1.04 14.85 -11.95
CA LEU A 181 0.35 14.12 -13.01
C LEU A 181 -1.05 14.68 -13.26
N PHE A 182 -1.73 15.12 -12.21
CA PHE A 182 -3.03 15.78 -12.30
C PHE A 182 -2.93 17.05 -13.14
N ARG A 183 -1.98 17.94 -12.83
CA ARG A 183 -1.78 19.19 -13.59
C ARG A 183 -1.43 18.90 -15.05
N LEU A 184 -0.62 17.88 -15.31
CA LEU A 184 -0.28 17.45 -16.66
C LEU A 184 -1.51 16.96 -17.43
N ALA A 185 -2.36 16.15 -16.78
CA ALA A 185 -3.60 15.66 -17.39
C ALA A 185 -4.59 16.81 -17.63
N GLU A 186 -4.84 17.66 -16.63
CA GLU A 186 -5.73 18.82 -16.72
C GLU A 186 -5.32 19.78 -17.84
N ALA A 187 -4.02 20.09 -17.94
CA ALA A 187 -3.47 20.96 -18.98
C ALA A 187 -3.58 20.35 -20.39
N SER A 188 -3.75 19.04 -20.52
CA SER A 188 -3.95 18.39 -21.81
C SER A 188 -5.33 18.62 -22.40
N ILE A 189 -6.33 19.01 -21.59
CA ILE A 189 -7.72 19.17 -22.03
C ILE A 189 -7.83 20.44 -22.90
N THR A 190 -8.02 20.25 -24.21
CA THR A 190 -8.13 21.36 -25.18
C THR A 190 -9.55 21.84 -25.43
N LEU A 191 -10.56 21.20 -24.83
CA LEU A 191 -11.95 21.66 -24.92
C LEU A 191 -12.11 23.06 -24.31
N ASP A 192 -13.09 23.81 -24.83
CA ASP A 192 -13.53 25.11 -24.31
C ASP A 192 -14.40 24.95 -23.06
N TRP A 193 -13.86 24.20 -22.10
CA TRP A 193 -14.40 24.05 -20.76
C TRP A 193 -13.77 25.09 -19.86
N ASP A 194 -14.53 25.55 -18.87
CA ASP A 194 -13.96 26.38 -17.83
C ASP A 194 -12.96 25.59 -16.96
N VAL A 195 -12.22 26.31 -16.12
CA VAL A 195 -11.17 25.71 -15.27
C VAL A 195 -11.75 24.69 -14.29
N GLU A 196 -12.97 24.91 -13.80
CA GLU A 196 -13.61 24.03 -12.84
C GLU A 196 -14.08 22.72 -13.48
N GLN A 197 -14.66 22.79 -14.67
CA GLN A 197 -15.04 21.62 -15.47
C GLN A 197 -13.83 20.74 -15.79
N LYS A 198 -12.71 21.34 -16.24
CA LYS A 198 -11.45 20.61 -16.50
C LYS A 198 -10.93 19.93 -15.23
N ARG A 199 -10.97 20.63 -14.09
CA ARG A 199 -10.57 20.11 -12.78
C ARG A 199 -11.43 18.93 -12.38
N LEU A 200 -12.75 19.08 -12.39
CA LEU A 200 -13.71 18.05 -11.96
C LEU A 200 -13.64 16.80 -12.84
N TYR A 201 -13.53 16.96 -14.16
CA TYR A 201 -13.34 15.84 -15.09
C TYR A 201 -12.04 15.08 -14.80
N THR A 202 -10.92 15.80 -14.64
CA THR A 202 -9.62 15.20 -14.32
C THR A 202 -9.66 14.49 -12.97
N GLN A 203 -10.28 15.10 -11.96
CA GLN A 203 -10.45 14.53 -10.63
C GLN A 203 -11.25 13.23 -10.67
N LYS A 204 -12.38 13.22 -11.37
CA LYS A 204 -13.19 12.01 -11.53
C LYS A 204 -12.40 10.87 -12.18
N PHE A 205 -11.63 11.17 -13.23
CA PHE A 205 -10.79 10.18 -13.89
C PHE A 205 -9.71 9.61 -12.96
N PHE A 206 -8.99 10.45 -12.23
CA PHE A 206 -7.98 10.00 -11.26
C PHE A 206 -8.60 9.18 -10.14
N ASN A 207 -9.76 9.58 -9.62
CA ASN A 207 -10.47 8.85 -8.57
C ASN A 207 -10.86 7.45 -9.03
N ARG A 208 -11.39 7.33 -10.26
CA ARG A 208 -11.71 6.03 -10.88
C ARG A 208 -10.45 5.14 -10.98
N LEU A 209 -9.32 5.67 -11.43
CA LEU A 209 -8.06 4.92 -11.54
C LEU A 209 -7.50 4.49 -10.18
N VAL A 210 -7.49 5.38 -9.20
CA VAL A 210 -7.01 5.04 -7.85
C VAL A 210 -7.95 4.01 -7.20
N PHE A 211 -9.26 4.13 -7.39
CA PHE A 211 -10.22 3.13 -6.91
C PHE A 211 -9.99 1.76 -7.55
N LEU A 212 -9.70 1.70 -8.86
CA LEU A 212 -9.30 0.47 -9.54
C LEU A 212 -8.05 -0.17 -8.93
N ALA A 213 -7.05 0.62 -8.51
CA ALA A 213 -5.86 0.10 -7.83
C ALA A 213 -6.21 -0.63 -6.52
N PHE A 214 -7.18 -0.12 -5.75
CA PHE A 214 -7.67 -0.82 -4.56
C PHE A 214 -8.43 -2.11 -4.89
N LEU A 215 -9.22 -2.14 -5.98
CA LEU A 215 -9.91 -3.37 -6.42
C LEU A 215 -8.93 -4.44 -6.92
N GLU A 216 -7.92 -4.03 -7.67
CA GLU A 216 -6.79 -4.87 -8.11
C GLU A 216 -6.05 -5.44 -6.88
N ARG A 217 -5.81 -4.61 -5.86
CA ARG A 217 -5.21 -5.08 -4.61
C ARG A 217 -6.07 -6.11 -3.87
N LYS A 218 -7.40 -6.00 -3.93
CA LYS A 218 -8.32 -7.01 -3.40
C LYS A 218 -8.38 -8.29 -4.25
N GLY A 219 -7.78 -8.29 -5.45
CA GLY A 219 -7.85 -9.40 -6.40
C GLY A 219 -9.24 -9.57 -7.01
N TRP A 220 -10.03 -8.50 -7.05
CA TRP A 220 -11.40 -8.52 -7.58
C TRP A 220 -11.47 -8.35 -9.09
N LEU A 221 -10.42 -7.80 -9.70
CA LEU A 221 -10.29 -7.63 -11.13
C LEU A 221 -9.45 -8.77 -11.69
N ASP A 222 -9.86 -9.39 -12.79
CA ASP A 222 -9.11 -10.49 -13.41
C ASP A 222 -9.03 -10.30 -14.92
N PHE A 223 -7.80 -10.15 -15.43
CA PHE A 223 -7.54 -10.15 -16.86
C PHE A 223 -6.62 -11.32 -17.21
N ARG A 224 -7.21 -12.39 -17.75
CA ARG A 224 -6.49 -13.61 -18.17
C ARG A 224 -5.66 -14.24 -17.04
N GLY A 225 -6.19 -14.27 -15.82
CA GLY A 225 -5.53 -14.81 -14.63
C GLY A 225 -4.66 -13.79 -13.88
N ARG A 226 -4.48 -12.58 -14.40
CA ARG A 226 -3.67 -11.53 -13.75
C ARG A 226 -4.55 -10.64 -12.88
N ARG A 227 -4.57 -10.95 -11.57
CA ARG A 227 -5.44 -10.26 -10.58
C ARG A 227 -4.78 -9.10 -9.82
N HIS A 228 -3.48 -9.14 -9.67
CA HIS A 228 -2.69 -8.15 -8.89
C HIS A 228 -1.77 -7.28 -9.76
N ASP A 229 -1.92 -7.37 -11.09
CA ASP A 229 -1.29 -6.48 -12.09
C ASP A 229 -2.26 -6.25 -13.26
N TYR A 230 -3.56 -6.10 -12.92
CA TYR A 230 -4.68 -6.09 -13.87
C TYR A 230 -4.62 -4.89 -14.83
N LEU A 231 -4.45 -3.65 -14.34
CA LEU A 231 -4.43 -2.47 -15.21
C LEU A 231 -3.23 -2.47 -16.15
N ARG A 232 -2.08 -2.97 -15.71
CA ARG A 232 -0.92 -3.18 -16.59
C ARG A 232 -1.22 -4.25 -17.62
N ALA A 233 -1.78 -5.39 -17.22
CA ALA A 233 -2.16 -6.47 -18.14
C ALA A 233 -3.15 -5.98 -19.21
N LEU A 234 -4.12 -5.15 -18.80
CA LEU A 234 -5.10 -4.52 -19.68
C LEU A 234 -4.44 -3.54 -20.66
N PHE A 235 -3.51 -2.70 -20.17
CA PHE A 235 -2.76 -1.74 -20.99
C PHE A 235 -1.82 -2.45 -21.99
N ASP A 236 -1.12 -3.48 -21.55
CA ASP A 236 -0.24 -4.30 -22.39
C ASP A 236 -1.03 -5.00 -23.51
N ASP A 237 -2.20 -5.57 -23.17
CA ASP A 237 -3.09 -6.19 -24.15
C ASP A 237 -3.62 -5.20 -25.18
N TYR A 238 -4.06 -4.02 -24.74
CA TYR A 238 -4.42 -2.92 -25.64
C TYR A 238 -3.27 -2.56 -26.57
N TRP A 239 -2.06 -2.41 -26.02
CA TRP A 239 -0.91 -1.98 -26.81
C TRP A 239 -0.53 -3.00 -27.90
N GLN A 240 -0.74 -4.29 -27.64
CA GLN A 240 -0.38 -5.40 -28.52
C GLN A 240 -1.50 -5.77 -29.51
N ASN A 241 -2.76 -5.72 -29.07
CA ASN A 241 -3.87 -6.38 -29.78
C ASN A 241 -4.94 -5.42 -30.31
N ASP A 242 -5.02 -4.18 -29.80
CA ASP A 242 -5.96 -3.21 -30.37
C ASP A 242 -5.35 -2.54 -31.61
N GLY A 243 -6.21 -2.26 -32.60
CA GLY A 243 -5.83 -1.64 -33.87
C GLY A 243 -5.36 -0.19 -33.73
N GLU A 244 -5.54 0.63 -34.77
CA GLU A 244 -4.98 1.99 -34.80
C GLU A 244 -5.22 2.80 -33.51
N LYS A 245 -4.11 3.31 -32.95
CA LYS A 245 -4.04 4.10 -31.71
C LYS A 245 -4.23 5.57 -32.07
N ARG A 246 -5.48 5.94 -32.33
CA ARG A 246 -5.89 7.33 -32.62
C ARG A 246 -6.45 7.99 -31.36
N PRO A 247 -6.52 9.33 -31.28
CA PRO A 247 -7.07 10.04 -30.12
C PRO A 247 -8.49 9.59 -29.73
N ASP A 248 -9.30 9.20 -30.71
CA ASP A 248 -10.67 8.70 -30.54
C ASP A 248 -10.74 7.16 -30.40
N ALA A 249 -9.61 6.48 -30.36
CA ALA A 249 -9.49 5.03 -30.35
C ALA A 249 -8.38 4.56 -29.39
N ASN A 250 -8.10 5.39 -28.37
CA ASN A 250 -7.05 5.22 -27.39
C ASN A 250 -7.45 4.30 -26.22
N PHE A 251 -6.52 4.02 -25.31
CA PHE A 251 -6.74 3.14 -24.17
C PHE A 251 -7.86 3.61 -23.25
N HIS A 252 -7.91 4.92 -22.99
CA HIS A 252 -8.94 5.52 -22.16
C HIS A 252 -10.33 5.19 -22.71
N ARG A 253 -10.59 5.51 -23.98
CA ARG A 253 -11.90 5.26 -24.58
C ARG A 253 -12.23 3.77 -24.72
N LYS A 254 -11.29 2.97 -25.24
CA LYS A 254 -11.60 1.57 -25.59
C LYS A 254 -11.65 0.63 -24.39
N ARG A 255 -10.73 0.79 -23.44
CA ARG A 255 -10.56 -0.14 -22.33
C ARG A 255 -11.08 0.44 -21.02
N LEU A 256 -10.70 1.66 -20.66
CA LEU A 256 -11.12 2.25 -19.38
C LEU A 256 -12.62 2.60 -19.36
N ASN A 257 -13.17 3.23 -20.40
CA ASN A 257 -14.62 3.50 -20.42
C ASN A 257 -15.45 2.21 -20.50
N ALA A 258 -14.95 1.19 -21.23
CA ALA A 258 -15.54 -0.15 -21.20
C ALA A 258 -15.57 -0.72 -19.78
N LEU A 259 -14.46 -0.60 -19.05
CA LEU A 259 -14.32 -1.06 -17.68
C LEU A 259 -15.24 -0.29 -16.72
N PHE A 260 -15.24 1.04 -16.79
CA PHE A 260 -16.04 1.91 -15.93
C PHE A 260 -17.53 1.66 -16.14
N PHE A 261 -18.00 1.87 -17.36
CA PHE A 261 -19.43 2.01 -17.63
C PHE A 261 -20.10 0.67 -17.94
N TRP A 262 -19.38 -0.27 -18.56
CA TRP A 262 -19.95 -1.53 -19.00
C TRP A 262 -19.52 -2.73 -18.16
N GLY A 263 -18.39 -2.63 -17.47
CA GLY A 263 -17.95 -3.62 -16.48
C GLY A 263 -18.53 -3.33 -15.10
N LEU A 264 -17.96 -2.33 -14.42
CA LEU A 264 -18.20 -2.06 -13.01
C LEU A 264 -19.59 -1.49 -12.71
N ASN A 265 -20.23 -0.88 -13.71
CA ASN A 265 -21.55 -0.27 -13.58
C ASN A 265 -22.69 -1.04 -14.27
N ASN A 266 -22.50 -2.31 -14.64
CA ASN A 266 -23.58 -3.12 -15.20
C ASN A 266 -23.72 -4.48 -14.51
N VAL A 267 -24.96 -4.84 -14.17
CA VAL A 267 -25.29 -6.16 -13.61
C VAL A 267 -25.47 -7.16 -14.75
N TRP A 268 -24.47 -8.01 -14.93
CA TRP A 268 -24.56 -9.15 -15.83
C TRP A 268 -25.08 -10.36 -15.05
N GLY A 269 -26.40 -10.61 -15.11
CA GLY A 269 -26.99 -11.80 -14.48
C GLY A 269 -26.51 -13.10 -15.13
N GLU A 270 -26.66 -14.25 -14.45
CA GLU A 270 -26.23 -15.58 -14.94
C GLU A 270 -26.73 -15.89 -16.36
N ASN A 271 -27.96 -15.51 -16.68
CA ASN A 271 -28.58 -15.69 -18.00
C ASN A 271 -28.00 -14.78 -19.11
N GLN A 272 -27.10 -13.85 -18.78
CA GLN A 272 -26.48 -12.91 -19.71
C GLN A 272 -25.02 -13.24 -20.03
N LEU A 273 -24.40 -14.18 -19.30
CA LEU A 273 -23.00 -14.57 -19.48
C LEU A 273 -22.71 -15.17 -20.87
N ASP A 274 -23.73 -15.73 -21.51
CA ASP A 274 -23.61 -16.28 -22.86
C ASP A 274 -23.87 -15.30 -23.99
N LYS A 275 -24.35 -14.08 -23.68
CA LYS A 275 -24.70 -13.09 -24.70
C LYS A 275 -23.45 -12.58 -25.44
N PRO A 276 -23.54 -12.34 -26.77
CA PRO A 276 -22.45 -11.78 -27.55
C PRO A 276 -21.93 -10.43 -27.01
N GLU A 277 -22.83 -9.60 -26.47
CA GLU A 277 -22.49 -8.30 -25.88
C GLU A 277 -21.55 -8.46 -24.68
N TYR A 278 -21.92 -9.31 -23.72
CA TYR A 278 -21.09 -9.62 -22.56
C TYR A 278 -19.76 -10.26 -22.97
N LYS A 279 -19.77 -11.23 -23.90
CA LYS A 279 -18.54 -11.85 -24.41
C LYS A 279 -17.59 -10.83 -25.07
N SER A 280 -18.15 -9.83 -25.75
CA SER A 280 -17.37 -8.76 -26.38
C SER A 280 -16.75 -7.83 -25.34
N ILE A 281 -17.52 -7.43 -24.32
CA ILE A 281 -17.02 -6.59 -23.23
C ILE A 281 -15.97 -7.34 -22.40
N ARG A 282 -16.27 -8.58 -22.00
CA ARG A 282 -15.33 -9.45 -21.27
C ARG A 282 -14.03 -9.68 -22.03
N ARG A 283 -14.04 -9.73 -23.37
CA ARG A 283 -12.80 -9.78 -24.16
C ARG A 283 -11.96 -8.50 -24.00
N LEU A 284 -12.61 -7.34 -23.89
CA LEU A 284 -11.94 -6.06 -23.72
C LEU A 284 -11.44 -5.84 -22.30
N ILE A 285 -12.15 -6.29 -21.27
CA ILE A 285 -11.83 -5.91 -19.88
C ILE A 285 -11.63 -7.09 -18.92
N GLY A 286 -11.84 -8.33 -19.34
CA GLY A 286 -11.77 -9.48 -18.45
C GLY A 286 -12.97 -9.60 -17.52
N ASP A 287 -12.77 -10.26 -16.38
CA ASP A 287 -13.78 -10.52 -15.35
C ASP A 287 -13.68 -9.47 -14.23
N VAL A 288 -14.78 -8.74 -14.00
CA VAL A 288 -14.84 -7.64 -13.03
C VAL A 288 -16.18 -7.67 -12.28
N PRO A 289 -16.23 -7.19 -11.01
CA PRO A 289 -17.45 -7.17 -10.21
C PRO A 289 -18.32 -5.97 -10.56
N TYR A 290 -19.61 -6.06 -10.24
CA TYR A 290 -20.51 -4.91 -10.27
C TYR A 290 -20.48 -4.12 -8.95
N LEU A 291 -20.51 -2.78 -9.01
CA LEU A 291 -20.33 -1.88 -7.86
C LEU A 291 -21.39 -0.76 -7.72
N ASN A 292 -22.54 -0.84 -8.42
CA ASN A 292 -23.67 0.09 -8.24
C ASN A 292 -23.41 1.59 -8.51
N GLY A 293 -22.80 1.94 -9.66
CA GLY A 293 -23.05 3.24 -10.28
C GLY A 293 -22.31 4.46 -9.75
N GLY A 294 -22.19 4.73 -8.45
CA GLY A 294 -21.74 6.06 -8.00
C GLY A 294 -20.49 6.64 -8.70
N LEU A 295 -19.31 6.07 -8.47
CA LEU A 295 -18.06 6.56 -9.09
C LEU A 295 -17.95 6.23 -10.59
N PHE A 296 -18.70 5.25 -11.07
CA PHE A 296 -18.60 4.67 -12.41
C PHE A 296 -19.85 4.95 -13.26
N GLU A 297 -20.65 5.94 -12.88
CA GLU A 297 -21.76 6.44 -13.67
C GLU A 297 -21.22 7.26 -14.82
N GLN A 298 -21.81 7.04 -16.00
CA GLN A 298 -21.42 7.76 -17.20
C GLN A 298 -22.15 9.10 -17.25
N GLU A 299 -21.41 10.18 -17.39
CA GLU A 299 -21.94 11.53 -17.53
C GLU A 299 -21.65 12.12 -18.92
N ALA A 300 -22.26 13.26 -19.24
CA ALA A 300 -22.12 13.90 -20.55
C ALA A 300 -20.65 14.20 -20.92
N ASP A 301 -19.85 14.61 -19.93
CA ASP A 301 -18.44 14.96 -20.13
C ASP A 301 -17.56 13.74 -20.42
N ASP A 302 -17.98 12.52 -20.05
CA ASP A 302 -17.24 11.27 -20.27
C ASP A 302 -17.12 10.88 -21.76
N GLU A 303 -17.92 11.49 -22.63
CA GLU A 303 -17.83 11.36 -24.09
C GLU A 303 -17.10 12.55 -24.75
N GLY A 304 -16.81 13.62 -24.00
CA GLY A 304 -16.27 14.86 -24.54
C GLY A 304 -14.75 14.84 -24.75
N TRP A 305 -14.00 14.29 -23.81
CA TRP A 305 -12.53 14.25 -23.86
C TRP A 305 -12.00 12.86 -23.50
N PHE A 306 -10.81 12.52 -24.02
CA PHE A 306 -10.08 11.31 -23.63
C PHE A 306 -8.60 11.63 -23.45
N PHE A 307 -8.05 11.38 -22.25
CA PHE A 307 -6.61 11.42 -22.02
C PHE A 307 -5.85 10.46 -22.94
N SER A 308 -4.72 10.93 -23.49
CA SER A 308 -3.89 10.14 -24.40
C SER A 308 -3.24 8.94 -23.72
N ASP A 309 -2.76 7.98 -24.51
CA ASP A 309 -2.06 6.79 -24.00
C ASP A 309 -0.82 7.18 -23.18
N GLU A 310 -0.11 8.23 -23.55
CA GLU A 310 1.07 8.73 -22.81
C GLU A 310 0.70 9.25 -21.43
N ILE A 311 -0.42 9.96 -21.31
CA ILE A 311 -0.91 10.48 -20.03
C ILE A 311 -1.31 9.30 -19.14
N VAL A 312 -2.11 8.37 -19.67
CA VAL A 312 -2.55 7.21 -18.88
C VAL A 312 -1.37 6.32 -18.49
N ALA A 313 -0.41 6.07 -19.39
CA ALA A 313 0.81 5.33 -19.07
C ALA A 313 1.64 6.02 -17.98
N SER A 314 1.72 7.35 -18.00
CA SER A 314 2.41 8.13 -16.98
C SER A 314 1.72 8.00 -15.62
N ILE A 315 0.38 8.02 -15.58
CA ILE A 315 -0.39 7.79 -14.34
C ILE A 315 -0.19 6.36 -13.83
N LEU A 316 -0.33 5.35 -14.69
CA LEU A 316 -0.14 3.95 -14.28
C LEU A 316 1.28 3.71 -13.76
N LYS A 317 2.31 4.19 -14.45
CA LYS A 317 3.70 3.95 -14.08
C LYS A 317 4.16 4.81 -12.90
N GLY A 318 3.83 6.09 -12.91
CA GLY A 318 4.31 7.10 -11.97
C GLY A 318 3.52 7.14 -10.67
N LEU A 319 2.26 6.73 -10.70
CA LEU A 319 1.37 6.74 -9.54
C LEU A 319 0.95 5.32 -9.14
N ILE A 320 0.14 4.64 -9.96
CA ILE A 320 -0.52 3.38 -9.55
C ILE A 320 0.47 2.26 -9.23
N TYR A 321 1.50 2.08 -10.05
CA TYR A 321 2.49 1.02 -9.88
C TYR A 321 3.81 1.47 -9.26
N ARG A 322 3.91 2.74 -8.85
CA ARG A 322 5.05 3.25 -8.09
C ARG A 322 4.84 3.07 -6.58
N PHE A 323 3.59 3.25 -6.14
CA PHE A 323 3.22 3.19 -4.73
C PHE A 323 2.51 1.87 -4.42
N ASN A 324 2.79 1.30 -3.25
CA ASN A 324 2.06 0.14 -2.76
C ASN A 324 0.70 0.58 -2.20
N PHE A 325 -0.38 -0.10 -2.57
CA PHE A 325 -1.73 0.17 -2.07
C PHE A 325 -2.12 -0.86 -1.02
N THR A 326 -2.78 -0.42 0.06
CA THR A 326 -3.36 -1.30 1.08
C THR A 326 -4.86 -1.10 1.17
N VAL A 327 -5.60 -2.21 1.27
CA VAL A 327 -7.06 -2.21 1.43
C VAL A 327 -7.47 -2.27 2.90
N ALA A 328 -6.48 -2.26 3.80
CA ALA A 328 -6.71 -2.21 5.22
C ALA A 328 -7.12 -0.79 5.62
N GLU A 329 -8.26 -0.66 6.27
CA GLU A 329 -8.58 0.56 7.00
C GLU A 329 -7.69 0.60 8.25
N SER A 330 -6.57 1.31 8.15
CA SER A 330 -5.61 1.50 9.23
C SER A 330 -6.34 2.13 10.43
N THR A 331 -6.33 1.51 11.61
CA THR A 331 -6.62 2.27 12.84
C THR A 331 -5.49 3.29 13.05
N PRO A 332 -5.67 4.38 13.82
CA PRO A 332 -4.57 5.32 14.08
C PRO A 332 -3.29 4.66 14.61
N MET A 333 -3.43 3.49 15.23
CA MET A 333 -2.31 2.72 15.78
C MET A 333 -1.69 1.74 14.77
N ASP A 334 -2.37 1.45 13.66
CA ASP A 334 -2.12 0.30 12.79
C ASP A 334 -1.88 0.73 11.34
N VAL A 335 -0.77 1.41 11.04
CA VAL A 335 -0.51 1.98 9.70
C VAL A 335 0.62 1.25 9.00
N GLU A 336 0.31 0.59 7.88
CA GLU A 336 1.28 -0.04 6.98
C GLU A 336 1.89 1.02 6.04
N VAL A 337 3.15 0.83 5.60
CA VAL A 337 3.82 1.78 4.69
C VAL A 337 3.32 1.59 3.25
N ALA A 338 2.08 2.02 3.04
CA ALA A 338 1.32 1.89 1.81
C ALA A 338 0.27 3.01 1.71
N VAL A 339 -0.25 3.24 0.51
CA VAL A 339 -1.37 4.14 0.23
C VAL A 339 -2.67 3.46 0.67
N ASP A 340 -3.40 4.08 1.59
CA ASP A 340 -4.65 3.54 2.13
C ASP A 340 -5.89 4.34 1.65
N PRO A 341 -7.12 3.83 1.86
CA PRO A 341 -8.32 4.53 1.43
C PRO A 341 -8.59 5.86 2.14
N GLU A 342 -8.01 6.12 3.33
CA GLU A 342 -8.15 7.43 3.99
C GLU A 342 -7.44 8.52 3.19
N MET A 343 -6.32 8.18 2.56
CA MET A 343 -5.59 9.10 1.69
C MET A 343 -6.44 9.56 0.50
N LEU A 344 -7.42 8.75 0.06
CA LEU A 344 -8.43 9.21 -0.91
C LEU A 344 -9.22 10.39 -0.36
N GLY A 345 -9.73 10.31 0.88
CA GLY A 345 -10.49 11.38 1.52
C GLY A 345 -9.72 12.70 1.56
N LYS A 346 -8.43 12.64 1.89
CA LYS A 346 -7.54 13.81 1.87
C LYS A 346 -7.28 14.33 0.45
N MET A 347 -7.12 13.46 -0.55
CA MET A 347 -7.05 13.87 -1.96
C MET A 347 -8.33 14.57 -2.41
N PHE A 348 -9.49 14.04 -2.04
CA PHE A 348 -10.77 14.70 -2.32
C PHE A 348 -10.78 16.12 -1.74
N GLU A 349 -10.25 16.33 -0.54
CA GLU A 349 -10.24 17.63 0.12
C GLU A 349 -9.22 18.64 -0.42
N GLU A 350 -8.02 18.19 -0.75
CA GLU A 350 -6.97 19.08 -1.27
C GLU A 350 -7.28 19.57 -2.71
N LEU A 351 -8.10 18.82 -3.45
CA LEU A 351 -8.39 19.08 -4.87
C LEU A 351 -9.75 19.73 -5.13
N VAL A 352 -10.67 19.71 -4.16
CA VAL A 352 -11.99 20.36 -4.30
C VAL A 352 -11.85 21.88 -4.30
N THR A 353 -12.33 22.51 -5.37
CA THR A 353 -12.57 23.95 -5.46
C THR A 353 -13.74 24.32 -4.54
N GLY A 354 -13.62 25.39 -3.75
CA GLY A 354 -14.71 25.86 -2.87
C GLY A 354 -14.70 25.34 -1.41
N ARG A 355 -13.57 24.83 -0.90
CA ARG A 355 -13.40 24.31 0.48
C ARG A 355 -14.00 25.17 1.61
N HIS A 356 -13.98 26.49 1.43
CA HIS A 356 -14.45 27.44 2.46
C HIS A 356 -15.97 27.63 2.41
N GLU A 357 -16.60 27.35 1.27
CA GLU A 357 -18.03 27.55 1.05
C GLU A 357 -18.86 26.30 1.37
N SER A 358 -18.29 25.09 1.17
CA SER A 358 -18.98 23.82 1.42
C SER A 358 -18.75 23.23 2.83
N GLY A 359 -17.75 23.72 3.58
CA GLY A 359 -17.41 23.21 4.92
C GLY A 359 -16.93 21.75 4.94
N SER A 360 -16.48 21.22 3.80
CA SER A 360 -16.09 19.80 3.66
C SER A 360 -14.68 19.57 4.19
N TYR A 361 -14.58 19.18 5.47
CA TYR A 361 -13.31 18.83 6.13
C TYR A 361 -13.31 17.38 6.62
N TYR A 362 -12.20 16.67 6.42
CA TYR A 362 -12.06 15.29 6.86
C TYR A 362 -12.02 15.32 8.37
N THR A 363 -12.89 14.53 9.01
CA THR A 363 -12.80 14.39 10.46
C THR A 363 -11.67 13.41 10.78
N PRO A 364 -10.63 13.79 11.56
CA PRO A 364 -9.51 12.91 11.87
C PRO A 364 -9.98 11.59 12.53
N LYS A 365 -9.37 10.45 12.15
CA LYS A 365 -9.72 9.13 12.70
C LYS A 365 -9.80 9.05 14.22
N PRO A 366 -8.90 9.64 15.02
CA PRO A 366 -9.02 9.59 16.48
C PRO A 366 -10.34 10.20 16.97
N VAL A 367 -10.84 11.24 16.28
CA VAL A 367 -12.12 11.90 16.60
C VAL A 367 -13.28 11.00 16.21
N VAL A 368 -13.30 10.48 14.98
CA VAL A 368 -14.36 9.55 14.52
C VAL A 368 -14.43 8.32 15.42
N ALA A 369 -13.29 7.69 15.70
CA ALA A 369 -13.20 6.50 16.54
C ALA A 369 -13.69 6.79 17.97
N PHE A 370 -13.33 7.95 18.54
CA PHE A 370 -13.82 8.38 19.84
C PHE A 370 -15.33 8.58 19.83
N MET A 371 -15.87 9.34 18.87
CA MET A 371 -17.31 9.61 18.75
C MET A 371 -18.12 8.33 18.59
N CYS A 372 -17.71 7.44 17.68
CA CYS A 372 -18.39 6.15 17.49
C CYS A 372 -18.31 5.29 18.75
N ARG A 373 -17.15 5.22 19.41
CA ARG A 373 -16.98 4.40 20.62
C ARG A 373 -17.85 4.90 21.77
N GLU A 374 -17.87 6.20 22.04
CA GLU A 374 -18.69 6.77 23.11
C GLU A 374 -20.19 6.67 22.79
N ALA A 375 -20.60 6.88 21.54
CA ALA A 375 -21.99 6.71 21.11
C ALA A 375 -22.45 5.25 21.25
N LEU A 376 -21.64 4.29 20.79
CA LEU A 376 -21.94 2.87 20.92
C LEU A 376 -21.94 2.43 22.38
N LYS A 377 -20.98 2.90 23.19
CA LYS A 377 -20.92 2.60 24.61
C LYS A 377 -22.20 3.07 25.31
N GLY A 378 -22.60 4.33 25.12
CA GLY A 378 -23.81 4.87 25.74
C GLY A 378 -25.09 4.15 25.28
N TYR A 379 -25.18 3.78 23.99
CA TYR A 379 -26.30 2.98 23.49
C TYR A 379 -26.31 1.56 24.09
N LEU A 380 -25.17 0.88 24.14
CA LEU A 380 -25.09 -0.48 24.67
C LEU A 380 -25.35 -0.52 26.18
N GLU A 381 -24.92 0.48 26.94
CA GLU A 381 -25.25 0.64 28.36
C GLU A 381 -26.76 0.80 28.62
N THR A 382 -27.51 1.35 27.66
CA THR A 382 -28.96 1.51 27.77
C THR A 382 -29.76 0.35 27.17
N ALA A 383 -29.24 -0.27 26.10
CA ALA A 383 -29.91 -1.34 25.37
C ALA A 383 -29.68 -2.73 25.97
N LEU A 384 -28.58 -2.93 26.70
CA LEU A 384 -28.29 -4.20 27.36
C LEU A 384 -28.70 -4.16 28.83
N PRO A 385 -29.30 -5.24 29.36
CA PRO A 385 -29.55 -5.36 30.79
C PRO A 385 -28.21 -5.31 31.55
N ALA A 386 -28.20 -4.62 32.69
CA ALA A 386 -27.04 -4.60 33.56
C ALA A 386 -26.63 -6.04 33.92
N GLU A 387 -25.33 -6.35 33.85
CA GLU A 387 -24.82 -7.62 34.36
C GLU A 387 -25.21 -7.74 35.84
N ASN A 388 -25.97 -8.78 36.17
CA ASN A 388 -26.15 -9.18 37.56
C ASN A 388 -24.76 -9.55 38.08
N GLY A 389 -24.30 -8.88 39.14
CA GLY A 389 -22.96 -9.02 39.71
C GLY A 389 -22.64 -10.37 40.37
N GLU A 390 -23.25 -11.46 39.90
CA GLU A 390 -22.96 -12.84 40.32
C GLU A 390 -22.65 -13.69 39.07
N ALA A 391 -21.40 -13.62 38.61
CA ALA A 391 -20.76 -14.61 37.75
C ALA A 391 -19.27 -14.73 38.10
#